data_AF-A0A4R5PWB8-F1
#
_entry.id   AF-A0A4R5PWB8-F1
#
_cell.length_a   1.000
_cell.length_b   1.000
_cell.length_c   1.000
_cell.angle_alpha   90.00
_cell.angle_beta   90.00
_cell.angle_gamma   90.00
#
_symmetry.space_group_name_H-M   'P 1'
#
loop_
_entity.id
_entity.type
_entity.pdbx_description
1 polymer ?
#
loop_
_entity_poly.entity_id
_entity_poly.type
_entity_poly.pdbx_seq_one_letter_code
_entity_poly.pdbx_strand_id
1 'polypeptide(L)' 'GGKDRLGRITKMGDRTIRRLLVTGALSVIRWARAKEGFAETWLGRIIGRKPLKLAAVALANKTARIIWAMLSRGEAYRTA' A
#
# COMPACT_ATOMS: atom_id res chain seq x y z
N GLY A 1 -22.97 6.14 -8.16
CA GLY A 1 -22.41 4.90 -8.73
C GLY A 1 -21.04 5.19 -9.32
N GLY A 2 -20.19 4.17 -9.48
CA GLY A 2 -19.05 4.23 -10.40
C GLY A 2 -17.64 4.52 -9.83
N LYS A 3 -17.39 4.38 -8.52
CA LYS A 3 -16.01 4.41 -8.00
C LYS A 3 -15.59 2.99 -7.65
N ASP A 4 -14.53 2.49 -8.30
CA ASP A 4 -13.87 1.25 -7.91
C ASP A 4 -13.44 1.35 -6.45
N ARG A 5 -14.24 0.72 -5.58
CA ARG A 5 -13.91 0.59 -4.17
C ARG A 5 -12.94 -0.55 -4.06
N LEU A 6 -11.65 -0.19 -4.08
CA LEU A 6 -10.58 -1.05 -3.62
C LEU A 6 -10.96 -1.61 -2.24
N GLY A 7 -11.34 -2.89 -2.19
CA GLY A 7 -11.68 -3.63 -0.98
C GLY A 7 -10.64 -3.49 0.15
N ARG A 8 -11.07 -3.79 1.39
CA ARG A 8 -10.22 -3.71 2.58
C ARG A 8 -9.17 -4.83 2.59
N ILE A 9 -8.01 -4.59 3.20
CA ILE A 9 -7.22 -5.71 3.75
C ILE A 9 -8.11 -6.37 4.80
N THR A 10 -8.60 -7.56 4.48
CA THR A 10 -9.50 -8.31 5.37
C THR A 10 -8.73 -8.83 6.58
N LYS A 11 -9.43 -9.06 7.69
CA LYS A 11 -8.89 -9.88 8.78
C LYS A 11 -8.74 -11.35 8.37
N MET A 12 -9.55 -11.77 7.40
CA MET A 12 -9.50 -13.07 6.71
C MET A 12 -8.23 -13.15 5.86
N GLY A 13 -7.47 -14.25 5.99
CA GLY A 13 -6.14 -14.44 5.42
C GLY A 13 -5.03 -14.47 6.49
N ASP A 14 -3.78 -14.68 6.05
CA ASP A 14 -2.64 -14.84 6.95
C ASP A 14 -2.31 -13.53 7.71
N ARG A 15 -2.27 -13.62 9.04
CA ARG A 15 -2.03 -12.49 9.95
C ARG A 15 -0.58 -12.00 9.87
N THR A 16 0.37 -12.92 9.68
CA THR A 16 1.81 -12.64 9.58
C THR A 16 2.09 -11.86 8.32
N ILE A 17 1.59 -12.29 7.16
CA ILE A 17 1.74 -11.58 5.88
C ILE A 17 1.19 -10.17 5.99
N ARG A 18 -0.02 -10.00 6.55
CA ARG A 18 -0.59 -8.67 6.78
C ARG A 18 0.30 -7.80 7.67
N ARG A 19 0.83 -8.35 8.76
CA ARG A 19 1.73 -7.62 9.67
C ARG A 19 3.01 -7.19 8.95
N LEU A 20 3.62 -8.08 8.18
CA LEU A 20 4.83 -7.80 7.41
C LEU A 20 4.59 -6.70 6.37
N LEU A 21 3.48 -6.76 5.62
CA LEU A 21 3.14 -5.73 4.63
C LEU A 21 2.94 -4.35 5.27
N VAL A 22 2.27 -4.28 6.43
CA VAL A 22 2.04 -3.00 7.13
C VAL A 22 3.35 -2.46 7.72
N THR A 23 4.19 -3.31 8.32
CA THR A 23 5.51 -2.89 8.83
C THR A 23 6.42 -2.42 7.69
N GLY A 24 6.45 -3.15 6.56
CA GLY A 24 7.20 -2.75 5.38
C GLY A 24 6.70 -1.43 4.80
N ALA A 25 5.39 -1.21 4.76
CA ALA A 25 4.79 0.05 4.34
C ALA A 25 5.24 1.24 5.21
N LEU A 26 5.39 1.06 6.53
CA LEU A 26 5.94 2.11 7.41
C LEU A 26 7.39 2.46 7.05
N SER A 27 8.22 1.47 6.75
CA SER A 27 9.60 1.70 6.30
C SER A 27 9.65 2.46 4.97
N VAL A 28 8.79 2.10 4.01
CA VAL A 28 8.66 2.82 2.73
C VAL A 28 8.23 4.26 2.94
N ILE A 29 7.24 4.49 3.80
CA ILE A 29 6.78 5.85 4.13
C ILE A 29 7.91 6.68 4.74
N ARG A 30 8.66 6.11 5.70
CA ARG A 30 9.79 6.79 6.34
C ARG A 30 10.82 7.25 5.31
N TRP A 31 11.18 6.38 4.37
CA TRP A 31 12.14 6.72 3.32
C TRP A 31 11.56 7.70 2.29
N ALA A 32 10.32 7.50 1.86
CA ALA A 32 9.69 8.35 0.85
C ALA A 32 9.50 9.80 1.32
N ARG A 33 9.27 10.03 2.61
CA ARG A 33 9.15 11.39 3.20
C ARG A 33 10.43 12.22 3.08
N ALA A 34 11.59 11.58 2.94
CA ALA A 34 12.87 12.28 2.78
C ALA A 34 13.11 12.73 1.33
N LYS A 35 12.25 12.36 0.38
CA LYS A 35 12.40 12.73 -1.02
C LYS A 35 11.67 14.03 -1.35
N GLU A 36 12.28 14.81 -2.23
CA GLU A 36 11.62 15.96 -2.86
C GLU A 36 10.35 15.52 -3.62
N GLY A 37 9.32 16.37 -3.60
CA GLY A 37 8.04 16.08 -4.25
C GLY A 37 7.17 15.02 -3.55
N PHE A 38 7.56 14.52 -2.37
CA PHE A 38 6.77 13.50 -1.65
C PHE A 38 5.32 13.94 -1.41
N ALA A 39 5.09 15.21 -1.07
CA ALA A 39 3.77 15.75 -0.79
C ALA A 39 2.79 15.61 -1.97
N GLU A 40 3.30 15.72 -3.21
CA GLU A 40 2.50 15.65 -4.44
C GLU A 40 2.11 14.20 -4.81
N THR A 41 2.87 13.23 -4.31
CA THR A 41 2.58 11.81 -4.56
C THR A 41 1.21 11.41 -3.99
N TRP A 42 0.63 10.35 -4.55
CA TRP A 42 -0.59 9.75 -4.00
C TRP A 42 -0.47 9.42 -2.50
N LEU A 43 0.70 8.97 -2.06
CA LEU A 43 0.98 8.61 -0.67
C LEU A 43 1.11 9.86 0.21
N GLY A 44 1.79 10.91 -0.27
CA GLY A 44 1.89 12.21 0.41
C GLY A 44 0.52 12.83 0.64
N ARG A 45 -0.34 12.83 -0.38
CA ARG A 45 -1.74 13.31 -0.28
C ARG A 45 -2.57 12.52 0.73
N ILE A 46 -2.34 11.22 0.88
CA ILE A 46 -3.03 10.40 1.90
C ILE A 46 -2.54 10.75 3.30
N ILE A 47 -1.23 10.86 3.50
CA ILE A 47 -0.64 11.20 4.81
C ILE A 47 -1.04 12.60 5.25
N GLY A 48 -1.16 13.55 4.33
CA GLY A 48 -1.64 14.90 4.63
C GLY A 48 -3.09 14.95 5.15
N ARG A 49 -3.88 13.90 4.94
CA ARG A 49 -5.31 13.85 5.32
C ARG A 49 -5.66 12.78 6.35
N LYS A 50 -4.75 11.84 6.64
CA LYS A 50 -5.03 10.66 7.48
C LYS A 50 -3.87 10.32 8.41
N PRO A 51 -4.15 9.74 9.59
CA PRO A 51 -3.13 9.18 10.46
C PRO A 51 -2.18 8.23 9.73
N LEU A 52 -0.89 8.29 10.09
CA LEU A 52 0.19 7.52 9.46
C LEU A 52 -0.12 6.01 9.36
N LYS A 53 -0.67 5.42 10.42
CA LYS A 53 -1.02 3.99 10.46
C LYS A 53 -2.08 3.63 9.40
N LEU A 54 -3.05 4.52 9.12
CA LEU A 54 -4.04 4.30 8.08
C LEU A 54 -3.43 4.44 6.68
N ALA A 55 -2.50 5.38 6.50
CA ALA A 55 -1.75 5.51 5.26
C ALA A 55 -0.89 4.26 4.99
N ALA A 56 -0.24 3.71 6.03
CA ALA A 56 0.52 2.47 5.93
C ALA A 56 -0.37 1.28 5.54
N VAL A 57 -1.57 1.17 6.11
CA VAL A 57 -2.54 0.14 5.71
C VAL A 57 -3.00 0.32 4.27
N ALA A 58 -3.21 1.56 3.82
CA ALA A 58 -3.58 1.84 2.42
C ALA A 58 -2.45 1.46 1.45
N LEU A 59 -1.21 1.77 1.80
CA LEU A 59 -0.04 1.38 1.02
C LEU A 59 0.11 -0.15 0.97
N ALA A 60 0.00 -0.82 2.12
CA ALA A 60 0.02 -2.28 2.20
C ALA A 60 -1.08 -2.91 1.32
N ASN A 61 -2.29 -2.32 1.30
CA ASN A 61 -3.39 -2.79 0.47
C ASN A 61 -3.11 -2.63 -1.03
N LYS A 62 -2.41 -1.56 -1.42
CA LYS A 62 -1.95 -1.36 -2.81
C LYS A 62 -0.91 -2.43 -3.18
N THR A 63 0.08 -2.66 -2.32
CA THR A 63 1.14 -3.67 -2.54
C THR A 63 0.55 -5.08 -2.60
N ALA A 64 -0.38 -5.42 -1.70
CA ALA A 64 -1.04 -6.72 -1.70
C ALA A 64 -1.77 -7.01 -3.02
N ARG A 65 -2.39 -5.99 -3.64
CA ARG A 65 -3.03 -6.15 -4.96
C ARG A 65 -2.04 -6.37 -6.09
N ILE A 66 -0.89 -5.70 -6.05
CA ILE A 66 0.17 -5.92 -7.04
C ILE A 66 0.66 -7.36 -6.92
N ILE A 67 0.95 -7.82 -5.70
CA ILE A 67 1.36 -9.21 -5.43
C ILE A 67 0.29 -10.19 -5.92
N TRP A 68 -0.98 -9.95 -5.59
CA TRP A 68 -2.08 -10.81 -6.04
C TRP A 68 -2.18 -10.87 -7.57
N ALA A 69 -2.13 -9.72 -8.25
CA ALA A 69 -2.19 -9.68 -9.71
C ALA A 69 -1.01 -10.42 -10.36
N MET A 70 0.19 -10.29 -9.80
CA MET A 70 1.38 -11.03 -10.24
C MET A 70 1.19 -12.54 -10.06
N LEU A 71 0.80 -12.97 -8.85
CA LEU A 71 0.60 -14.39 -8.52
C LEU A 71 -0.51 -15.03 -9.36
N SER A 72 -1.63 -14.32 -9.56
CA SER A 72 -2.76 -14.82 -10.35
C SER A 72 -2.47 -14.89 -11.85
N ARG A 73 -1.50 -14.11 -12.36
CA ARG A 73 -1.09 -14.13 -13.77
C ARG A 73 0.20 -14.92 -14.02
N GLY A 74 0.88 -15.36 -12.97
CA GLY A 74 2.21 -15.99 -13.09
C GLY A 74 3.29 -15.03 -13.60
N GLU A 75 3.11 -13.73 -13.41
CA GLU A 75 4.01 -12.70 -13.94
C GLU A 75 5.04 -12.24 -12.89
N ALA A 76 6.26 -11.95 -13.35
CA ALA A 76 7.29 -11.32 -12.53
C ALA A 76 6.96 -9.83 -12.27
N TYR A 77 7.55 -9.28 -11.20
CA TYR A 77 7.40 -7.86 -10.88
C TYR A 77 7.98 -7.01 -12.01
N ARG A 78 7.21 -6.00 -12.44
CA ARG A 78 7.63 -5.01 -13.43
C ARG A 78 7.45 -3.63 -12.84
N THR A 79 8.47 -2.78 -12.98
CA THR A 79 8.34 -1.35 -12.68
C THR A 79 7.50 -0.70 -13.76
N ALA A 80 6.48 0.05 -13.35
CA ALA A 80 5.63 0.85 -14.24
C ALA A 80 6.38 2.08 -14.75
#